data_AF-A0AAX2I2M5-F1
#
_entry.id   AF-A0AAX2I2M5-F1
#
_cell.length_a   1.000
_cell.length_b   1.000
_cell.length_c   1.000
_cell.angle_alpha   90.00
_cell.angle_beta   90.00
_cell.angle_gamma   90.00
#
_symmetry.space_group_name_H-M   'P 1'
#
loop_
_entity.id
_entity.type
_entity.pdbx_description
1 polymer ?
#
loop_
_entity_poly.entity_id
_entity_poly.type
_entity_poly.pdbx_seq_one_letter_code
_entity_poly.pdbx_strand_id
1 'polypeptide(L)' 'MILKKGIVNDGEYVGWEIQLIDDTKGETGGFYLILRSEGAEVFDYWFEKKQFLDNQLADFNVKWY' A
#
# COMPACT_ATOMS: atom_id res chain seq x y z
N MET A 1 11.26 0.05 5.36
CA MET A 1 10.76 -0.89 6.40
C MET A 1 9.29 -1.18 6.15
N ILE A 2 8.85 -2.44 6.25
CA ILE A 2 7.41 -2.76 6.12
C ILE A 2 6.67 -2.22 7.35
N LEU A 3 5.65 -1.38 7.12
CA LEU A 3 4.81 -0.82 8.17
C LEU A 3 3.59 -1.70 8.45
N LYS A 4 2.93 -2.17 7.39
CA LYS A 4 1.65 -2.86 7.49
C LYS A 4 1.37 -3.71 6.26
N LYS A 5 0.58 -4.76 6.43
CA LYS A 5 0.06 -5.59 5.35
C LYS A 5 -1.41 -5.94 5.58
N GLY A 6 -2.14 -6.19 4.51
CA GLY A 6 -3.55 -6.54 4.56
C GLY A 6 -4.06 -7.08 3.22
N ILE A 7 -5.31 -7.52 3.21
CA ILE A 7 -6.05 -7.88 2.00
C ILE A 7 -7.14 -6.84 1.76
N VAL A 8 -7.28 -6.39 0.52
CA VAL A 8 -8.38 -5.51 0.09
C VAL A 8 -9.67 -6.33 0.00
N ASN A 9 -10.74 -5.87 0.67
CA ASN A 9 -12.01 -6.60 0.79
C ASN A 9 -13.06 -6.20 -0.24
N ASP A 10 -12.94 -5.04 -0.89
CA ASP A 10 -13.89 -4.55 -1.88
C ASP A 10 -13.20 -3.67 -2.94
N GLY A 11 -13.97 -3.26 -3.96
CA GLY A 11 -13.49 -2.42 -5.05
C GLY A 11 -12.73 -3.21 -6.13
N GLU A 12 -11.95 -2.48 -6.94
CA GLU A 12 -11.23 -3.00 -8.10
C GLU A 12 -10.17 -4.04 -7.73
N TYR A 13 -9.48 -3.83 -6.61
CA TYR A 13 -8.37 -4.67 -6.15
C TYR A 13 -8.79 -5.72 -5.13
N VAL A 14 -10.06 -6.12 -5.11
CA VAL A 14 -10.57 -7.12 -4.15
C VAL A 14 -9.73 -8.40 -4.20
N GLY A 15 -9.32 -8.88 -3.02
CA GLY A 15 -8.46 -10.06 -2.86
C GLY A 15 -6.96 -9.80 -3.02
N TRP A 16 -6.54 -8.59 -3.40
CA TRP A 16 -5.11 -8.28 -3.54
C TRP A 16 -4.46 -8.02 -2.18
N GLU A 17 -3.18 -8.38 -2.04
CA GLU A 17 -2.36 -7.97 -0.90
C GLU A 17 -2.00 -6.50 -1.06
N ILE A 18 -2.29 -5.71 -0.03
CA ILE A 18 -1.80 -4.33 0.11
C ILE A 18 -0.69 -4.30 1.16
N GLN A 19 0.42 -3.65 0.83
CA GLN A 19 1.58 -3.52 1.69
C GLN A 19 2.02 -2.06 1.77
N LEU A 20 2.27 -1.60 2.99
CA LEU A 20 2.81 -0.28 3.28
C LEU A 20 4.29 -0.38 3.65
N ILE A 21 5.11 0.48 3.05
CA ILE A 21 6.54 0.55 3.32
C ILE A 21 6.90 2.00 3.68
N ASP A 22 7.63 2.16 4.78
CA ASP A 22 8.32 3.40 5.14
C ASP A 22 9.70 3.40 4.52
N ASP A 23 9.94 4.31 3.58
CA ASP A 23 11.26 4.55 3.00
C ASP A 23 11.80 5.94 3.36
N THR A 24 11.31 6.56 4.43
CA THR A 24 11.68 7.94 4.83
C THR A 24 13.16 8.12 5.13
N LYS A 25 13.84 7.04 5.54
CA LYS A 25 15.28 7.00 5.76
C LYS A 25 16.03 6.18 4.70
N GLY A 26 15.30 5.73 3.67
CA GLY A 26 15.83 4.93 2.57
C GLY A 26 16.30 5.77 1.41
N GLU A 27 16.39 5.15 0.25
CA GLU A 27 16.96 5.75 -0.95
C GLU A 27 16.04 6.79 -1.59
N THR A 28 14.73 6.54 -1.60
CA THR A 28 13.78 7.44 -2.26
C THR A 28 13.17 8.45 -1.29
N GLY A 29 13.20 8.18 0.01
CA GLY A 29 12.46 8.96 0.99
C GLY A 29 10.96 8.65 0.91
N GLY A 30 10.17 9.09 1.89
CA GLY A 30 8.71 8.93 1.85
C GLY A 30 8.19 7.51 2.10
N PHE A 31 7.10 7.16 1.44
CA PHE A 31 6.33 5.93 1.71
C PHE A 31 5.87 5.26 0.42
N TYR A 32 5.73 3.94 0.45
CA TYR A 32 5.13 3.16 -0.62
C TYR A 32 3.83 2.48 -0.17
N LEU A 33 2.88 2.44 -1.10
CA LEU A 33 1.74 1.53 -1.10
C LEU A 33 1.94 0.55 -2.26
N ILE A 34 2.05 -0.74 -1.96
CA ILE A 34 2.22 -1.79 -2.95
C ILE A 34 0.97 -2.66 -2.96
N LEU A 35 0.39 -2.88 -4.13
CA LEU A 35 -0.68 -3.84 -4.38
C LEU A 35 -0.12 -5.03 -5.15
N ARG A 36 -0.43 -6.25 -4.72
CA ARG A 36 -0.04 -7.49 -5.42
C ARG A 36 -1.23 -8.41 -5.60
N SER A 37 -1.45 -8.87 -6.83
CA SER A 37 -2.41 -9.93 -7.12
C SER A 37 -1.78 -11.30 -6.93
N GLU A 38 -2.62 -12.33 -6.79
CA GLU A 38 -2.17 -13.72 -6.86
C GLU A 38 -1.63 -14.08 -8.25
N GLY A 39 -2.03 -13.32 -9.29
CA GLY A 39 -1.64 -13.51 -10.69
C GLY A 39 -0.29 -12.89 -11.09
N ALA A 40 0.51 -12.44 -10.12
CA ALA A 40 1.81 -11.77 -10.30
C ALA A 40 1.76 -10.33 -10.84
N GLU A 41 0.59 -9.69 -10.90
CA GLU A 41 0.50 -8.26 -11.17
C GLU A 41 0.88 -7.47 -9.91
N VAL A 42 1.65 -6.40 -10.10
CA VAL A 42 2.13 -5.55 -9.01
C VAL A 42 2.00 -4.10 -9.40
N PHE A 43 1.41 -3.30 -8.52
CA PHE A 43 1.37 -1.85 -8.61
C PHE A 43 2.03 -1.25 -7.38
N ASP A 44 2.89 -0.26 -7.57
CA ASP A 44 3.50 0.50 -6.49
C ASP A 44 3.24 2.00 -6.67
N TYR A 45 2.81 2.63 -5.59
CA TYR A 45 2.59 4.06 -5.50
C TYR A 45 3.56 4.62 -4.48
N TRP A 46 4.27 5.68 -4.86
CA TRP A 46 5.16 6.42 -3.98
C TRP A 46 4.52 7.72 -3.51
N PHE A 47 4.70 8.03 -2.23
CA PHE A 47 4.20 9.24 -1.59
C PHE A 47 5.30 9.91 -0.79
N GLU A 48 5.53 11.20 -1.07
CA GLU A 48 6.50 12.00 -0.31
C GLU A 48 6.14 12.11 1.19
N LYS A 49 4.85 12.19 1.49
CA LYS A 49 4.34 12.47 2.85
C LYS A 49 3.30 11.44 3.27
N LYS A 50 3.34 11.09 4.56
CA LYS A 50 2.39 10.15 5.17
C LYS A 50 0.92 10.57 4.97
N GLN A 51 0.64 11.87 5.01
CA GLN A 51 -0.72 12.38 4.80
C GLN A 51 -1.30 12.01 3.43
N PHE A 52 -0.48 12.00 2.37
CA PHE A 52 -0.95 11.64 1.03
C PHE A 52 -1.22 10.15 0.91
N LEU A 53 -0.37 9.33 1.54
CA LEU A 53 -0.62 7.91 1.70
C LEU A 53 -1.92 7.64 2.48
N ASP A 54 -2.11 8.32 3.61
CA ASP A 54 -3.30 8.14 4.46
C ASP A 54 -4.59 8.52 3.72
N ASN A 55 -4.56 9.58 2.92
CA ASN A 55 -5.69 9.96 2.06
C ASN A 55 -5.98 8.87 1.02
N GLN A 56 -4.95 8.34 0.35
CA GLN A 56 -5.14 7.26 -0.62
C GLN A 56 -5.69 5.98 0.03
N LEU A 57 -5.25 5.67 1.25
CA LEU A 57 -5.72 4.51 2.01
C LEU A 57 -7.18 4.60 2.43
N ALA A 58 -7.74 5.81 2.53
CA ALA A 58 -9.15 5.99 2.84
C ALA A 58 -10.09 5.45 1.74
N ASP A 59 -9.58 5.31 0.51
CA ASP A 59 -10.32 4.74 -0.61
C ASP A 59 -10.35 3.20 -0.59
N PHE A 60 -9.58 2.55 0.29
CA PHE A 60 -9.51 1.10 0.39
C PHE A 60 -10.19 0.56 1.65
N ASN A 61 -11.06 -0.42 1.48
CA ASN A 61 -11.50 -1.26 2.59
C ASN A 61 -10.54 -2.44 2.78
N VAL A 62 -9.67 -2.35 3.78
CA VAL A 62 -8.59 -3.33 3.99
C VAL A 62 -8.75 -4.10 5.29
N LYS A 63 -8.64 -5.43 5.20
CA LYS A 63 -8.43 -6.30 6.36
C LYS A 63 -6.94 -6.45 6.62
N TRP A 64 -6.45 -5.73 7.63
CA TRP A 64 -5.05 -5.76 8.05
C TRP A 64 -4.71 -6.99 8.91
N TYR A 65 -3.46 -7.46 8.84
CA TYR A 65 -2.92 -8.54 9.68
C TYR A 65 -1.42 -8.37 9.98
#